data_AF-A0A1X7VIX7-F1
#
_entry.id   AF-A0A1X7VIX7-F1
#
_cell.length_a   1.000
_cell.length_b   1.000
_cell.length_c   1.000
_cell.angle_alpha   90.00
_cell.angle_beta   90.00
_cell.angle_gamma   90.00
#
_symmetry.space_group_name_H-M   'P 1'
#
loop_
_entity.id
_entity.type
_entity.pdbx_description
1 polymer ?
#
loop_
_entity_poly.entity_id
_entity_poly.type
_entity_poly.pdbx_seq_one_letter_code
_entity_poly.pdbx_strand_id
1 'polypeptide(L)'
;MHILFEGVLPSQIKLLLHNIIYDRKLFSLPFLNQRIQHFIYGYPETRKKPSKNIEDKHIRGDSKLPFSASQMWFFATVLPLLIGDAVPYEDEHWRCYLLLLEITKYSTARVVSSSSAEYLELLVMRHHELFRICYPQKPITPKMHYMVHFPTLLLKLGPLISCWCMRMEAKNSYFKRISQIGNFKNLSLSVATRHQKLMCSYLHGPVFDFWELESGPCKANLVGSYELFYDIGNIFPDINPKELVSRPKWIKKYQGKVSFSESELSISSFTEANGEKVSFSESELVYGKTDKPPVMLWRLQKSNSA
;
A
#
# COMPACT_ATOMS: atom_id res chain seq x y z
N MET A 1 3.15 -3.89 -14.53
CA MET A 1 2.10 -3.57 -13.53
C MET A 1 0.80 -3.14 -14.21
N HIS A 2 0.76 -2.02 -14.94
CA HIS A 2 -0.48 -1.52 -15.54
C HIS A 2 -1.16 -2.46 -16.55
N ILE A 3 -0.36 -3.21 -17.31
CA ILE A 3 -0.85 -4.15 -18.33
C ILE A 3 -1.58 -5.32 -17.64
N LEU A 4 -0.88 -6.06 -16.79
CA LEU A 4 -1.44 -7.24 -16.12
C LEU A 4 -2.29 -6.86 -14.89
N PHE A 5 -1.68 -6.34 -13.83
CA PHE A 5 -2.28 -6.23 -12.49
C PHE A 5 -3.37 -5.15 -12.35
N GLU A 6 -3.31 -4.08 -13.14
CA GLU A 6 -4.37 -3.05 -13.19
C GLU A 6 -5.19 -3.11 -14.48
N GLY A 7 -4.95 -4.12 -15.31
CA GLY A 7 -5.53 -4.25 -16.62
C GLY A 7 -6.19 -5.59 -16.82
N VAL A 8 -5.46 -6.49 -17.48
CA VAL A 8 -5.98 -7.75 -17.99
C VAL A 8 -6.50 -8.64 -16.86
N LEU A 9 -5.75 -8.77 -15.75
CA LEU A 9 -6.17 -9.60 -14.61
C LEU A 9 -7.49 -9.13 -13.98
N PRO A 10 -7.64 -7.87 -13.52
CA PRO A 10 -8.91 -7.42 -12.96
C PRO A 10 -10.07 -7.58 -13.94
N SER A 11 -9.86 -7.29 -15.24
CA SER A 11 -10.93 -7.40 -16.22
C SER A 11 -11.36 -8.83 -16.46
N GLN A 12 -10.43 -9.76 -16.64
CA GLN A 12 -10.76 -11.14 -16.97
C GLN A 12 -11.25 -11.93 -15.76
N ILE A 13 -10.67 -11.71 -14.57
CA ILE A 13 -11.18 -12.31 -13.34
C ILE A 13 -12.61 -11.86 -13.07
N LYS A 14 -12.94 -10.59 -13.34
CA LYS A 14 -14.33 -10.12 -13.23
C LYS A 14 -15.27 -10.86 -14.18
N LEU A 15 -14.88 -11.06 -15.44
CA LEU A 15 -15.67 -11.82 -16.42
C LEU A 15 -15.82 -13.29 -16.03
N LEU A 16 -14.74 -13.91 -15.55
CA LEU A 16 -14.72 -15.29 -15.07
C LEU A 16 -15.67 -15.46 -13.87
N LEU A 17 -15.56 -14.60 -12.86
CA LEU A 17 -16.42 -14.65 -11.69
C LEU A 17 -17.88 -14.39 -12.05
N HIS A 18 -18.16 -13.50 -13.02
CA HIS A 18 -19.51 -13.30 -13.52
C HIS A 18 -20.09 -14.60 -14.08
N ASN A 19 -19.34 -15.24 -14.98
CA ASN A 19 -19.75 -16.47 -15.63
C ASN A 19 -19.98 -17.61 -14.63
N ILE A 20 -19.02 -17.83 -13.73
CA ILE A 20 -19.06 -18.95 -12.79
C ILE A 20 -20.16 -18.77 -11.72
N ILE A 21 -20.36 -17.55 -11.20
CA ILE A 21 -21.27 -17.29 -10.08
C ILE A 21 -22.71 -17.04 -10.55
N TYR A 22 -22.92 -16.30 -11.64
CA TYR A 22 -24.27 -15.88 -12.04
C TYR A 22 -24.81 -16.63 -13.25
N ASP A 23 -23.97 -16.88 -14.27
CA ASP A 23 -24.42 -17.54 -15.49
C ASP A 23 -24.52 -19.06 -15.29
N ARG A 24 -23.43 -19.68 -14.79
CA ARG A 24 -23.34 -21.12 -14.52
C ARG A 24 -23.77 -21.52 -13.10
N LYS A 25 -23.76 -20.57 -12.16
CA LYS A 25 -24.16 -20.76 -10.75
C LYS A 25 -23.45 -21.94 -10.06
N LEU A 26 -22.15 -22.12 -10.31
CA LEU A 26 -21.38 -23.21 -9.71
C LEU A 26 -21.24 -23.05 -8.19
N PHE A 27 -21.09 -21.81 -7.71
CA PHE A 27 -21.09 -21.46 -6.30
C PHE A 27 -21.53 -20.01 -6.11
N SER A 28 -21.73 -19.59 -4.86
CA SER A 28 -22.23 -18.25 -4.52
C SER A 28 -21.12 -17.24 -4.20
N LEU A 29 -21.39 -15.95 -4.37
CA LEU A 29 -20.44 -14.90 -3.96
C LEU A 29 -20.10 -14.94 -2.45
N PRO A 30 -21.05 -15.20 -1.53
CA PRO A 30 -20.72 -15.43 -0.11
C PRO A 30 -19.74 -16.60 0.09
N PHE A 31 -19.89 -17.69 -0.65
CA PHE A 31 -18.97 -18.83 -0.58
C PHE A 31 -17.54 -18.43 -0.95
N LEU A 32 -17.35 -17.68 -2.04
CA LEU A 32 -16.03 -17.16 -2.42
C LEU A 32 -15.45 -16.25 -1.33
N ASN A 33 -16.23 -15.30 -0.81
CA ASN A 33 -15.77 -14.40 0.25
C ASN A 33 -15.41 -15.15 1.54
N GLN A 34 -16.17 -16.19 1.90
CA GLN A 34 -15.85 -17.05 3.03
C GLN A 34 -14.51 -17.74 2.83
N ARG A 35 -14.24 -18.31 1.65
CA ARG A 35 -12.96 -18.93 1.34
C ARG A 35 -11.81 -17.94 1.36
N ILE A 36 -11.99 -16.74 0.82
CA ILE A 36 -10.99 -15.65 0.92
C ILE A 36 -10.70 -15.31 2.39
N GLN A 37 -11.71 -15.26 3.26
CA GLN A 37 -11.51 -14.88 4.67
C GLN A 37 -10.74 -15.94 5.47
N HIS A 38 -11.06 -17.22 5.25
CA HIS A 38 -10.56 -18.36 6.02
C HIS A 38 -9.31 -19.02 5.42
N PHE A 39 -8.90 -18.63 4.22
CA PHE A 39 -7.66 -19.14 3.63
C PHE A 39 -6.45 -18.82 4.53
N ILE A 40 -5.57 -19.81 4.71
CA ILE A 40 -4.38 -19.68 5.55
C ILE A 40 -3.32 -18.91 4.76
N TYR A 41 -3.19 -17.62 5.05
CA TYR A 41 -2.18 -16.75 4.45
C TYR A 41 -0.85 -16.85 5.20
N GLY A 42 0.26 -17.00 4.49
CA GLY A 42 1.59 -16.95 5.11
C GLY A 42 1.91 -15.57 5.71
N TYR A 43 2.73 -15.53 6.77
CA TYR A 43 3.13 -14.30 7.47
C TYR A 43 3.55 -13.11 6.57
N PRO A 44 4.39 -13.27 5.53
CA PRO A 44 4.73 -12.16 4.63
C PRO A 44 3.57 -11.69 3.75
N GLU A 45 2.54 -12.53 3.55
CA GLU A 45 1.39 -12.29 2.68
C GLU A 45 0.19 -11.69 3.42
N THR A 46 0.22 -11.63 4.75
CA THR A 46 -0.86 -11.05 5.58
C THR A 46 -1.17 -9.60 5.18
N ARG A 47 -0.16 -8.82 4.77
CA ARG A 47 -0.34 -7.44 4.29
C ARG A 47 -0.98 -7.35 2.90
N LYS A 48 -0.90 -8.42 2.11
CA LYS A 48 -1.48 -8.53 0.77
C LYS A 48 -2.82 -9.26 0.76
N LYS A 49 -3.32 -9.68 1.94
CA LYS A 49 -4.67 -10.22 2.09
C LYS A 49 -5.67 -9.26 1.44
N PRO A 50 -6.62 -9.76 0.63
CA PRO A 50 -7.79 -9.00 0.21
C PRO A 50 -8.48 -8.42 1.46
N SER A 51 -8.30 -7.12 1.70
CA SER A 51 -8.81 -6.47 2.92
C SER A 51 -10.29 -6.10 2.81
N LYS A 52 -10.87 -6.24 1.62
CA LYS A 52 -12.26 -5.93 1.33
C LYS A 52 -12.91 -7.13 0.65
N ASN A 53 -14.13 -7.45 1.09
CA ASN A 53 -14.95 -8.46 0.44
C ASN A 53 -15.31 -8.01 -0.98
N ILE A 54 -15.49 -9.00 -1.85
CA ILE A 54 -16.01 -8.77 -3.19
C ILE A 54 -17.53 -8.69 -3.07
N GLU A 55 -18.08 -7.50 -3.31
CA GLU A 55 -19.52 -7.27 -3.44
C GLU A 55 -20.02 -7.41 -4.88
N ASP A 56 -21.34 -7.60 -5.05
CA ASP A 56 -22.01 -7.70 -6.36
C ASP A 56 -21.68 -6.57 -7.33
N LYS A 57 -21.59 -5.33 -6.82
CA LYS A 57 -21.27 -4.14 -7.63
C LYS A 57 -19.92 -4.23 -8.35
N HIS A 58 -18.99 -5.03 -7.83
CA HIS A 58 -17.67 -5.22 -8.43
C HIS A 58 -17.69 -6.25 -9.56
N ILE A 59 -18.66 -7.18 -9.56
CA ILE A 59 -18.77 -8.23 -10.59
C ILE A 59 -19.79 -7.84 -11.65
N ARG A 60 -21.00 -7.46 -11.23
CA ARG A 60 -22.13 -7.11 -12.12
C ARG A 60 -22.19 -5.62 -12.47
N GLY A 61 -21.73 -4.75 -11.58
CA GLY A 61 -21.72 -3.30 -11.82
C GLY A 61 -20.46 -2.80 -12.51
N ASP A 62 -20.33 -1.48 -12.68
CA ASP A 62 -19.16 -0.85 -13.32
C ASP A 62 -17.94 -0.71 -12.41
N SER A 63 -18.10 -1.02 -11.12
CA SER A 63 -17.00 -0.92 -10.16
C SER A 63 -15.89 -1.92 -10.49
N LYS A 64 -14.64 -1.49 -10.28
CA LYS A 64 -13.47 -2.37 -10.34
C LYS A 64 -13.41 -3.25 -9.10
N LEU A 65 -12.73 -4.40 -9.21
CA LEU A 65 -12.41 -5.22 -8.04
C LEU A 65 -11.64 -4.37 -7.00
N PRO A 66 -11.96 -4.51 -5.70
CA PRO A 66 -11.50 -3.61 -4.64
C PRO A 66 -10.06 -3.91 -4.18
N PHE A 67 -9.16 -4.22 -5.12
CA PHE A 67 -7.79 -4.65 -4.86
C PHE A 67 -6.78 -3.68 -5.46
N SER A 68 -5.71 -3.39 -4.71
CA SER A 68 -4.50 -2.76 -5.27
C SER A 68 -3.83 -3.70 -6.27
N ALA A 69 -2.91 -3.20 -7.11
CA ALA A 69 -2.17 -4.02 -8.06
C ALA A 69 -1.44 -5.21 -7.38
N SER A 70 -0.88 -5.01 -6.19
CA SER A 70 -0.20 -6.07 -5.43
C SER A 70 -1.17 -7.12 -4.88
N GLN A 71 -2.34 -6.69 -4.37
CA GLN A 71 -3.40 -7.58 -3.91
C GLN A 71 -4.04 -8.33 -5.07
N MET A 72 -4.20 -7.70 -6.24
CA MET A 72 -4.73 -8.33 -7.45
C MET A 72 -3.82 -9.45 -7.93
N TRP A 73 -2.50 -9.21 -7.98
CA TRP A 73 -1.54 -10.26 -8.36
C TRP A 73 -1.60 -11.44 -7.40
N PHE A 74 -1.64 -11.15 -6.09
CA PHE A 74 -1.74 -12.18 -5.07
C PHE A 74 -3.05 -12.95 -5.17
N PHE A 75 -4.19 -12.26 -5.26
CA PHE A 75 -5.51 -12.86 -5.42
C PHE A 75 -5.58 -13.74 -6.67
N ALA A 76 -5.08 -13.26 -7.81
CA ALA A 76 -5.01 -14.04 -9.03
C ALA A 76 -4.18 -15.32 -8.86
N THR A 77 -3.11 -15.30 -8.08
CA THR A 77 -2.28 -16.49 -7.85
C THR A 77 -2.97 -17.49 -6.92
N VAL A 78 -3.73 -17.00 -5.95
CA VAL A 78 -4.37 -17.83 -4.91
C VAL A 78 -5.77 -18.30 -5.31
N LEU A 79 -6.45 -17.63 -6.24
CA LEU A 79 -7.80 -17.98 -6.65
C LEU A 79 -7.96 -19.44 -7.13
N PRO A 80 -7.03 -20.06 -7.88
CA PRO A 80 -7.11 -21.49 -8.18
C PRO A 80 -7.12 -22.38 -6.94
N LEU A 81 -6.42 -21.98 -5.87
CA LEU A 81 -6.44 -22.70 -4.58
C LEU A 81 -7.74 -22.45 -3.80
N LEU A 82 -8.42 -21.35 -4.07
CA LEU A 82 -9.68 -20.99 -3.40
C LEU A 82 -10.89 -21.64 -4.03
N ILE A 83 -10.94 -21.83 -5.35
CA ILE A 83 -12.15 -22.30 -6.03
C ILE A 83 -11.90 -23.39 -7.07
N GLY A 84 -10.66 -23.87 -7.25
CA GLY A 84 -10.34 -24.85 -8.27
C GLY A 84 -11.05 -26.20 -8.10
N ASP A 85 -11.42 -26.56 -6.87
CA ASP A 85 -12.25 -27.73 -6.53
C ASP A 85 -13.74 -27.53 -6.84
N ALA A 86 -14.20 -26.28 -6.98
CA ALA A 86 -15.59 -25.93 -7.26
C ALA A 86 -15.85 -25.65 -8.76
N VAL A 87 -14.83 -25.77 -9.62
CA VAL A 87 -14.92 -25.49 -11.06
C VAL A 87 -14.57 -26.76 -11.85
N PRO A 88 -15.39 -27.18 -12.83
CA PRO A 88 -15.08 -28.33 -13.68
C PRO A 88 -13.76 -28.18 -14.43
N TYR A 89 -12.99 -29.26 -14.52
CA TYR A 89 -11.68 -29.27 -15.18
C TYR A 89 -11.75 -28.89 -16.67
N GLU A 90 -12.82 -29.29 -17.36
CA GLU A 90 -13.04 -29.04 -18.78
C GLU A 90 -13.59 -27.64 -19.09
N ASP A 91 -13.77 -26.78 -18.08
CA ASP A 91 -14.32 -25.45 -18.31
C ASP A 91 -13.33 -24.56 -19.08
N GLU A 92 -13.77 -24.09 -20.26
CA GLU A 92 -12.94 -23.27 -21.14
C GLU A 92 -12.64 -21.88 -20.56
N HIS A 93 -13.56 -21.28 -19.79
CA HIS A 93 -13.34 -19.97 -19.17
C HIS A 93 -12.27 -20.07 -18.09
N TRP A 94 -12.29 -21.16 -17.32
CA TRP A 94 -11.29 -21.52 -16.34
C TRP A 94 -9.94 -21.78 -17.00
N ARG A 95 -9.89 -22.57 -18.07
CA ARG A 95 -8.67 -22.78 -18.87
C ARG A 95 -8.11 -21.48 -19.41
N CYS A 96 -8.95 -20.59 -19.92
CA CYS A 96 -8.56 -19.27 -20.40
C CYS A 96 -7.91 -18.45 -19.27
N TYR A 97 -8.46 -18.49 -18.07
CA TYR A 97 -7.89 -17.85 -16.90
C TYR A 97 -6.55 -18.48 -16.46
N LEU A 98 -6.43 -19.81 -16.48
CA LEU A 98 -5.18 -20.49 -16.15
C LEU A 98 -4.04 -20.11 -17.13
N LEU A 99 -4.35 -19.95 -18.43
CA LEU A 99 -3.40 -19.42 -19.40
C LEU A 99 -2.95 -18.00 -19.04
N LEU A 100 -3.85 -17.12 -18.59
CA LEU A 100 -3.48 -15.78 -18.13
C LEU A 100 -2.55 -15.83 -16.90
N LEU A 101 -2.79 -16.77 -15.97
CA LEU A 101 -1.92 -16.97 -14.82
C LEU A 101 -0.53 -17.44 -15.25
N GLU A 102 -0.44 -18.34 -16.22
CA GLU A 102 0.84 -18.82 -16.74
C GLU A 102 1.60 -17.69 -17.43
N ILE A 103 0.93 -16.88 -18.27
CA ILE A 103 1.52 -15.66 -18.85
C ILE A 103 2.03 -14.72 -17.76
N THR A 104 1.25 -14.53 -16.69
CA THR A 104 1.64 -13.68 -15.56
C THR A 104 2.88 -14.24 -14.85
N LYS A 105 2.98 -15.56 -14.69
CA LYS A 105 4.14 -16.24 -14.08
C LYS A 105 5.41 -15.99 -14.90
N TYR A 106 5.38 -16.18 -16.21
CA TYR A 106 6.54 -15.89 -17.08
C TYR A 106 6.88 -14.39 -17.10
N SER A 107 5.86 -13.53 -17.14
CA SER A 107 6.04 -12.07 -17.14
C SER A 107 6.64 -11.53 -15.84
N THR A 108 6.53 -12.29 -14.74
CA THR A 108 7.04 -11.91 -13.40
C THR A 108 8.26 -12.71 -12.99
N ALA A 109 8.75 -13.60 -13.84
CA ALA A 109 9.96 -14.36 -13.59
C ALA A 109 11.18 -13.41 -13.51
N ARG A 110 12.08 -13.69 -12.56
CA ARG A 110 13.33 -12.92 -12.38
C ARG A 110 14.46 -13.39 -13.28
N VAL A 111 14.35 -14.61 -13.79
CA VAL A 111 15.33 -15.25 -14.66
C VAL A 111 14.53 -15.85 -15.81
N VAL A 112 14.97 -15.57 -17.02
CA VAL A 112 14.28 -15.95 -18.25
C VAL A 112 15.28 -16.45 -19.27
N SER A 113 14.90 -17.42 -20.07
CA SER A 113 15.68 -17.95 -21.19
C SER A 113 15.05 -17.54 -22.52
N SER A 114 15.76 -17.71 -23.63
CA SER A 114 15.19 -17.55 -24.99
C SER A 114 13.97 -18.45 -25.19
N SER A 115 14.04 -19.71 -24.76
CA SER A 115 12.92 -20.64 -24.81
C SER A 115 11.71 -20.19 -23.97
N SER A 116 11.95 -19.42 -22.90
CA SER A 116 10.85 -18.82 -22.12
C SER A 116 10.09 -17.77 -22.93
N ALA A 117 10.77 -17.04 -23.83
CA ALA A 117 10.12 -16.08 -24.73
C ALA A 117 9.24 -16.78 -25.76
N GLU A 118 9.76 -17.83 -26.41
CA GLU A 118 9.01 -18.64 -27.39
C GLU A 118 7.76 -19.26 -26.75
N TYR A 119 7.91 -19.82 -25.55
CA TYR A 119 6.77 -20.39 -24.83
C TYR A 119 5.77 -19.32 -24.40
N LEU A 120 6.23 -18.13 -23.99
CA LEU A 120 5.36 -17.00 -23.67
C LEU A 120 4.55 -16.54 -24.90
N GLU A 121 5.14 -16.56 -26.09
CA GLU A 121 4.45 -16.26 -27.34
C GLU A 121 3.29 -17.23 -27.60
N LEU A 122 3.58 -18.53 -27.47
CA LEU A 122 2.57 -19.58 -27.60
C LEU A 122 1.43 -19.43 -26.58
N LEU A 123 1.77 -19.11 -25.33
CA LEU A 123 0.78 -18.88 -24.28
C LEU A 123 -0.12 -17.68 -24.59
N VAL A 124 0.44 -16.56 -25.04
CA VAL A 124 -0.32 -15.36 -25.40
C VAL A 124 -1.25 -15.65 -26.58
N MET A 125 -0.76 -16.34 -27.61
CA MET A 125 -1.58 -16.74 -28.76
C MET A 125 -2.78 -17.59 -28.32
N ARG A 126 -2.54 -18.69 -27.59
CA ARG A 126 -3.58 -19.60 -27.10
C ARG A 126 -4.58 -18.90 -26.19
N HIS A 127 -4.08 -18.02 -25.32
CA HIS A 127 -4.91 -17.23 -24.43
C HIS A 127 -5.88 -16.34 -25.21
N HIS A 128 -5.40 -15.60 -26.22
CA HIS A 128 -6.24 -14.66 -26.97
C HIS A 128 -7.24 -15.38 -27.87
N GLU A 129 -6.86 -16.51 -28.46
CA GLU A 129 -7.78 -17.38 -29.20
C GLU A 129 -8.93 -17.86 -28.30
N LEU A 130 -8.59 -18.47 -27.15
CA LEU A 130 -9.59 -18.98 -26.22
C LEU A 130 -10.42 -17.85 -25.61
N PHE A 131 -9.82 -16.69 -25.33
CA PHE A 131 -10.54 -15.52 -24.83
C PHE A 131 -11.64 -15.06 -25.79
N ARG A 132 -11.38 -15.08 -27.11
CA ARG A 132 -12.39 -14.72 -28.12
C ARG A 132 -13.54 -15.73 -28.18
N ILE A 133 -13.25 -17.00 -27.94
CA ILE A 133 -14.26 -18.07 -27.90
C ILE A 133 -15.12 -17.94 -26.64
N CYS A 134 -14.51 -17.79 -25.47
CA CYS A 134 -15.22 -17.68 -24.20
C CYS A 134 -15.98 -16.35 -24.04
N TYR A 135 -15.45 -15.25 -24.58
CA TYR A 135 -16.01 -13.91 -24.41
C TYR A 135 -16.24 -13.21 -25.76
N PRO A 136 -17.11 -13.74 -26.64
CA PRO A 136 -17.28 -13.23 -28.01
C PRO A 136 -17.80 -11.79 -28.05
N GLN A 137 -18.51 -11.36 -27.00
CA GLN A 137 -19.07 -10.01 -26.86
C GLN A 137 -18.08 -8.98 -26.30
N LYS A 138 -16.87 -9.39 -25.90
CA LYS A 138 -15.87 -8.51 -25.29
C LYS A 138 -14.74 -8.26 -26.28
N PRO A 139 -14.43 -6.98 -26.60
CA PRO A 139 -13.33 -6.67 -27.50
C PRO A 139 -11.99 -6.96 -26.82
N ILE A 140 -10.98 -7.31 -27.63
CA ILE A 140 -9.60 -7.37 -27.18
C ILE A 140 -9.16 -5.96 -26.81
N THR A 141 -8.79 -5.78 -25.54
CA THR A 141 -8.36 -4.46 -25.04
C THR A 141 -6.93 -4.13 -25.51
N PRO A 142 -6.55 -2.84 -25.58
CA PRO A 142 -5.16 -2.45 -25.86
C PRO A 142 -4.15 -3.12 -24.90
N LYS A 143 -4.51 -3.31 -23.63
CA LYS A 143 -3.67 -3.99 -22.65
C LYS A 143 -3.47 -5.48 -22.98
N MET A 144 -4.49 -6.16 -23.48
CA MET A 144 -4.35 -7.53 -23.99
C MET A 144 -3.47 -7.55 -25.24
N HIS A 145 -3.63 -6.60 -26.15
CA HIS A 145 -2.78 -6.50 -27.34
C HIS A 145 -1.30 -6.31 -26.96
N TYR A 146 -0.98 -5.47 -25.96
CA TYR A 146 0.40 -5.30 -25.51
C TYR A 146 1.08 -6.58 -25.00
N MET A 147 0.32 -7.59 -24.58
CA MET A 147 0.89 -8.89 -24.21
C MET A 147 1.55 -9.61 -25.39
N VAL A 148 1.12 -9.33 -26.63
CA VAL A 148 1.75 -9.87 -27.86
C VAL A 148 3.21 -9.42 -27.98
N HIS A 149 3.57 -8.28 -27.41
CA HIS A 149 4.94 -7.78 -27.42
C HIS A 149 5.79 -8.31 -26.27
N PHE A 150 5.23 -9.05 -25.31
CA PHE A 150 5.98 -9.56 -24.16
C PHE A 150 7.17 -10.44 -24.56
N PRO A 151 7.05 -11.39 -25.51
CA PRO A 151 8.18 -12.21 -25.95
C PRO A 151 9.34 -11.36 -26.48
N THR A 152 9.04 -10.42 -27.39
CA THR A 152 10.05 -9.53 -27.98
C THR A 152 10.70 -8.64 -26.92
N LEU A 153 9.92 -8.10 -25.97
CA LEU A 153 10.44 -7.31 -24.86
C LEU A 153 11.32 -8.15 -23.94
N LEU A 154 10.94 -9.41 -23.71
CA LEU A 154 11.69 -10.33 -22.86
C LEU A 154 13.05 -10.67 -23.49
N LEU A 155 13.12 -10.87 -24.80
CA LEU A 155 14.37 -11.10 -25.53
C LEU A 155 15.28 -9.87 -25.54
N LYS A 156 14.71 -8.67 -25.67
CA LYS A 156 15.48 -7.41 -25.80
C LYS A 156 15.93 -6.82 -24.46
N LEU A 157 15.08 -6.89 -23.45
CA LEU A 157 15.26 -6.22 -22.16
C LEU A 157 15.56 -7.20 -21.01
N GLY A 158 15.42 -8.50 -21.28
CA GLY A 158 15.49 -9.53 -20.25
C GLY A 158 14.20 -9.63 -19.43
N PRO A 159 14.29 -10.04 -18.14
CA PRO A 159 13.13 -10.21 -17.28
C PRO A 159 12.22 -8.98 -17.22
N LEU A 160 10.94 -9.12 -17.64
CA LEU A 160 9.99 -8.00 -17.69
C LEU A 160 9.71 -7.38 -16.32
N ILE A 161 9.88 -8.15 -15.24
CA ILE A 161 9.79 -7.66 -13.86
C ILE A 161 10.84 -6.58 -13.55
N SER A 162 11.97 -6.54 -14.26
CA SER A 162 12.98 -5.51 -14.06
C SER A 162 12.54 -4.15 -14.62
N CYS A 163 11.60 -4.13 -15.57
CA CYS A 163 11.12 -2.93 -16.25
C CYS A 163 9.87 -2.32 -15.61
N TRP A 164 9.33 -2.89 -14.52
CA TRP A 164 8.09 -2.40 -13.93
C TRP A 164 8.27 -1.18 -13.01
N CYS A 165 7.23 -0.35 -12.90
CA CYS A 165 7.28 0.89 -12.11
C CYS A 165 6.72 0.76 -10.68
N MET A 166 6.39 -0.45 -10.19
CA MET A 166 5.75 -0.62 -8.87
C MET A 166 6.52 0.05 -7.73
N ARG A 167 7.86 -0.10 -7.70
CA ARG A 167 8.70 0.51 -6.65
C ARG A 167 8.79 2.03 -6.80
N MET A 168 8.82 2.53 -8.02
CA MET A 168 8.87 3.97 -8.30
C MET A 168 7.55 4.65 -7.90
N GLU A 169 6.43 4.03 -8.20
CA GLU A 169 5.11 4.52 -7.76
C GLU A 169 4.94 4.45 -6.25
N ALA A 170 5.40 3.38 -5.61
CA ALA A 170 5.41 3.29 -4.15
C ALA A 170 6.23 4.43 -3.52
N LYS A 171 7.40 4.76 -4.11
CA LYS A 171 8.23 5.89 -3.69
C LYS A 171 7.50 7.23 -3.82
N ASN A 172 6.66 7.39 -4.85
CA ASN A 172 5.87 8.61 -5.03
C ASN A 172 4.89 8.89 -3.89
N SER A 173 4.47 7.88 -3.12
CA SER A 173 3.62 8.07 -1.93
C SER A 173 4.28 8.98 -0.88
N TYR A 174 5.60 8.85 -0.70
CA TYR A 174 6.38 9.70 0.22
C TYR A 174 6.29 11.18 -0.19
N PHE A 175 6.55 11.47 -1.47
CA PHE A 175 6.51 12.83 -2.00
C PHE A 175 5.11 13.45 -1.90
N LYS A 176 4.06 12.67 -2.25
CA LYS A 176 2.67 13.10 -2.14
C LYS A 176 2.29 13.45 -0.69
N ARG A 177 2.76 12.67 0.29
CA ARG A 177 2.51 12.94 1.70
C ARG A 177 3.18 14.25 2.14
N ILE A 178 4.45 14.45 1.80
CA ILE A 178 5.17 15.68 2.20
C ILE A 178 4.56 16.91 1.55
N SER A 179 4.11 16.81 0.30
CA SER A 179 3.45 17.93 -0.36
C SER A 179 2.16 18.40 0.30
N GLN A 180 1.56 17.58 1.17
CA GLN A 180 0.37 17.93 1.92
C GLN A 180 0.66 18.60 3.27
N ILE A 181 1.91 18.55 3.77
CA ILE A 181 2.29 18.92 5.15
C ILE A 181 3.22 20.16 5.15
N GLY A 182 2.98 21.16 4.30
CA GLY A 182 3.91 22.30 4.24
C GLY A 182 3.43 23.56 3.53
N ASN A 183 4.28 24.57 3.60
CA ASN A 183 4.10 25.83 2.87
C ASN A 183 4.24 25.57 1.36
N PHE A 184 3.26 26.01 0.57
CA PHE A 184 3.21 25.76 -0.89
C PHE A 184 4.26 26.55 -1.68
N LYS A 185 4.98 27.47 -1.02
CA LYS A 185 6.09 28.20 -1.61
C LYS A 185 7.29 27.28 -1.82
N ASN A 186 7.74 27.14 -3.07
CA ASN A 186 8.88 26.30 -3.46
C ASN A 186 8.74 24.83 -3.03
N LEU A 187 7.56 24.25 -3.25
CA LEU A 187 7.26 22.86 -2.88
C LEU A 187 8.31 21.85 -3.37
N SER A 188 8.79 21.98 -4.60
CA SER A 188 9.82 21.11 -5.17
C SER A 188 11.11 21.11 -4.35
N LEU A 189 11.58 22.29 -3.91
CA LEU A 189 12.77 22.44 -3.08
C LEU A 189 12.56 21.78 -1.71
N SER A 190 11.41 22.02 -1.08
CA SER A 190 11.07 21.46 0.23
C SER A 190 11.03 19.93 0.21
N VAL A 191 10.38 19.36 -0.81
CA VAL A 191 10.26 17.91 -1.01
C VAL A 191 11.62 17.29 -1.32
N ALA A 192 12.42 17.92 -2.20
CA ALA A 192 13.76 17.45 -2.54
C ALA A 192 14.69 17.46 -1.33
N THR A 193 14.69 18.54 -0.54
CA THR A 193 15.55 18.70 0.65
C THR A 193 15.25 17.63 1.70
N ARG A 194 13.97 17.43 2.01
CA ARG A 194 13.54 16.36 2.94
C ARG A 194 13.92 14.97 2.45
N HIS A 195 13.73 14.70 1.16
CA HIS A 195 14.14 13.43 0.59
C HIS A 195 15.64 13.21 0.67
N GLN A 196 16.46 14.23 0.39
CA GLN A 196 17.92 14.10 0.49
C GLN A 196 18.38 13.83 1.92
N LYS A 197 17.81 14.53 2.91
CA LYS A 197 18.06 14.25 4.33
C LYS A 197 17.69 12.82 4.71
N LEU A 198 16.55 12.34 4.22
CA LEU A 198 16.12 10.96 4.42
C LEU A 198 17.13 9.96 3.82
N MET A 199 17.58 10.17 2.58
CA MET A 199 18.58 9.31 1.96
C MET A 199 19.90 9.33 2.74
N CYS A 200 20.34 10.50 3.20
CA CYS A 200 21.53 10.65 4.04
C CYS A 200 21.42 9.80 5.32
N SER A 201 20.27 9.86 6.02
CA SER A 201 20.06 9.04 7.23
C SER A 201 20.09 7.53 6.96
N TYR A 202 19.60 7.07 5.80
CA TYR A 202 19.63 5.65 5.45
C TYR A 202 21.04 5.17 5.09
N LEU A 203 21.85 6.03 4.48
CA LEU A 203 23.21 5.67 4.02
C LEU A 203 24.26 5.75 5.13
N HIS A 204 24.18 6.75 6.00
CA HIS A 204 25.22 7.04 6.98
C HIS A 204 24.90 6.55 8.41
N GLY A 205 23.72 5.96 8.62
CA GLY A 205 23.33 5.40 9.92
C GLY A 205 23.23 6.46 11.04
N PRO A 206 23.37 6.06 12.32
CA PRO A 206 23.10 6.92 13.48
C PRO A 206 24.06 8.10 13.64
N VAL A 207 25.09 8.24 12.79
CA VAL A 207 26.07 9.33 12.84
C VAL A 207 25.43 10.69 12.50
N PHE A 208 24.34 10.69 11.74
CA PHE A 208 23.56 11.89 11.46
C PHE A 208 22.27 11.90 12.28
N ASP A 209 22.29 12.62 13.40
CA ASP A 209 21.11 12.97 14.20
C ASP A 209 20.25 14.00 13.44
N PHE A 210 19.59 13.58 12.37
CA PHE A 210 18.50 14.38 11.81
C PHE A 210 17.23 14.17 12.64
N TRP A 211 16.89 15.17 13.44
CA TRP A 211 15.71 15.24 14.31
C TRP A 211 14.37 15.39 13.56
N GLU A 212 14.34 15.08 12.26
CA GLU A 212 13.11 15.24 11.47
C GLU A 212 12.10 14.16 11.84
N LEU A 213 11.02 14.58 12.51
CA LEU A 213 9.91 13.71 12.85
C LEU A 213 9.02 13.55 11.63
N GLU A 214 8.78 12.30 11.22
CA GLU A 214 7.66 12.01 10.34
C GLU A 214 6.40 11.84 11.17
N SER A 215 5.27 12.35 10.70
CA SER A 215 3.99 12.14 11.34
C SER A 215 3.05 11.37 10.41
N GLY A 216 2.17 10.58 11.00
CA GLY A 216 1.06 9.92 10.34
C GLY A 216 -0.02 10.92 9.91
N PRO A 217 -1.12 10.42 9.31
CA PRO A 217 -2.26 11.26 8.97
C PRO A 217 -2.70 12.08 10.17
N CYS A 218 -2.87 13.40 9.98
CA CYS A 218 -3.31 14.32 11.02
C CYS A 218 -4.81 14.62 10.87
N LYS A 219 -5.53 14.68 11.99
CA LYS A 219 -6.85 15.31 12.06
C LYS A 219 -6.71 16.68 12.73
N ALA A 220 -7.28 17.70 12.11
CA ALA A 220 -7.34 19.04 12.69
C ALA A 220 -8.52 19.13 13.65
N ASN A 221 -8.25 19.45 14.91
CA ASN A 221 -9.22 19.63 15.98
C ASN A 221 -9.08 21.06 16.55
N LEU A 222 -10.15 21.59 17.12
CA LEU A 222 -10.08 22.85 17.87
C LEU A 222 -9.38 22.62 19.22
N VAL A 223 -8.54 23.55 19.64
CA VAL A 223 -7.87 23.52 20.95
C VAL A 223 -8.89 23.40 22.09
N GLY A 224 -10.02 24.09 21.99
CA GLY A 224 -11.12 24.04 22.96
C GLY A 224 -11.93 22.75 22.97
N SER A 225 -11.54 21.71 22.22
CA SER A 225 -12.17 20.39 22.34
C SER A 225 -11.79 19.73 23.67
N TYR A 226 -12.74 19.02 24.29
CA TYR A 226 -12.65 18.49 25.66
C TYR A 226 -11.40 17.64 25.92
N GLU A 227 -10.90 16.95 24.89
CA GLU A 227 -9.72 16.07 24.97
C GLU A 227 -8.36 16.78 24.90
N LEU A 228 -8.29 18.06 24.51
CA LEU A 228 -7.03 18.75 24.22
C LEU A 228 -6.83 20.04 25.03
N PHE A 229 -7.92 20.66 25.51
CA PHE A 229 -7.85 21.97 26.16
C PHE A 229 -7.07 21.95 27.49
N TYR A 230 -7.24 20.89 28.29
CA TYR A 230 -6.52 20.75 29.56
C TYR A 230 -5.04 20.43 29.36
N ASP A 231 -4.71 19.57 28.39
CA ASP A 231 -3.34 19.15 28.13
C ASP A 231 -2.52 20.29 27.48
N ILE A 232 -3.12 21.04 26.56
CA ILE A 232 -2.46 22.15 25.85
C ILE A 232 -2.48 23.45 26.68
N GLY A 233 -3.58 23.76 27.38
CA GLY A 233 -3.73 25.01 28.14
C GLY A 233 -2.81 25.12 29.36
N ASN A 234 -2.43 23.97 29.95
CA ASN A 234 -1.42 23.93 31.01
C ASN A 234 0.00 24.25 30.50
N ILE A 235 0.24 24.11 29.19
CA ILE A 235 1.56 24.25 28.59
C ILE A 235 1.69 25.58 27.83
N PHE A 236 0.61 26.05 27.22
CA PHE A 236 0.51 27.35 26.57
C PHE A 236 -0.65 28.15 27.18
N PRO A 237 -0.41 28.88 28.28
CA PRO A 237 -1.47 29.61 29.00
C PRO A 237 -2.15 30.69 28.15
N ASP A 238 -1.51 31.16 27.08
CA ASP A 238 -2.01 32.19 26.16
C ASP A 238 -2.69 31.62 24.90
N ILE A 239 -2.90 30.30 24.80
CA ILE A 239 -3.38 29.69 23.56
C ILE A 239 -4.87 29.96 23.33
N ASN A 240 -5.24 30.35 22.11
CA ASN A 240 -6.62 30.67 21.79
C ASN A 240 -7.43 29.37 21.65
N PRO A 241 -8.54 29.18 22.40
CA PRO A 241 -9.38 27.97 22.31
C PRO A 241 -9.94 27.71 20.90
N LYS A 242 -9.99 28.75 20.05
CA LYS A 242 -10.47 28.68 18.66
C LYS A 242 -9.40 28.28 17.64
N GLU A 243 -8.14 28.09 18.07
CA GLU A 243 -7.06 27.71 17.17
C GLU A 243 -7.18 26.22 16.77
N LEU A 244 -6.71 25.88 15.57
CA LEU A 244 -6.75 24.51 15.05
C LEU A 244 -5.41 23.82 15.30
N VAL A 245 -5.44 22.71 16.03
CA VAL A 245 -4.29 21.85 16.30
C VAL A 245 -4.45 20.53 15.57
N SER A 246 -3.36 20.02 15.00
CA SER A 246 -3.36 18.76 14.26
C SER A 246 -2.71 17.64 15.07
N ARG A 247 -3.47 16.58 15.37
CA ARG A 247 -2.97 15.39 16.07
C ARG A 247 -2.60 14.29 15.06
N PRO A 248 -1.33 13.88 14.95
CA PRO A 248 -0.93 12.79 14.07
C PRO A 248 -1.22 11.41 14.66
N LYS A 249 -1.63 10.44 13.83
CA LYS A 249 -1.87 9.05 14.27
C LYS A 249 -0.63 8.29 14.76
N TRP A 250 0.55 8.68 14.30
CA TRP A 250 1.83 8.10 14.73
C TRP A 250 2.91 9.14 14.47
N ILE A 251 4.04 9.02 15.15
CA ILE A 251 5.21 9.86 14.92
C ILE A 251 6.41 8.93 14.82
N LYS A 252 7.24 9.09 13.79
CA LYS A 252 8.40 8.25 13.55
C LYS A 252 9.65 9.10 13.56
N LYS A 253 10.59 8.76 14.46
CA LYS A 253 11.95 9.27 14.45
C LYS A 253 12.79 8.46 13.46
N TYR A 254 13.69 9.10 12.72
CA TYR A 254 14.49 8.42 11.70
C TYR A 254 15.48 7.38 12.25
N GLN A 255 15.73 7.35 13.57
CA GLN A 255 16.62 6.38 14.23
C GLN A 255 15.93 5.18 14.89
N GLY A 256 14.62 5.03 14.72
CA GLY A 256 13.89 3.94 15.35
C GLY A 256 12.41 4.15 15.18
N LYS A 257 11.71 3.09 14.77
CA LYS A 257 10.26 3.14 14.63
C LYS A 257 9.66 3.10 16.03
N VAL A 258 9.51 4.25 16.67
CA VAL A 258 8.67 4.37 17.86
C VAL A 258 7.23 4.44 17.34
N SER A 259 6.49 3.35 17.44
CA SER A 259 5.06 3.34 17.14
C SER A 259 4.31 3.50 18.45
N PHE A 260 3.66 4.66 18.61
CA PHE A 260 2.71 4.90 19.68
C PHE A 260 1.43 4.13 19.38
N SER A 261 1.04 3.23 20.27
CA SER A 261 -0.33 2.72 20.32
C SER A 261 -1.25 3.90 20.69
N GLU A 262 -2.55 3.83 20.37
CA GLU A 262 -3.53 4.89 20.69
C GLU A 262 -3.65 5.20 22.20
N SER A 263 -2.84 4.54 23.05
CA SER A 263 -2.80 4.68 24.51
C SER A 263 -1.41 4.96 25.10
N GLU A 264 -0.33 5.08 24.32
CA GLU A 264 1.02 5.23 24.89
C GLU A 264 1.83 6.31 24.19
N LEU A 265 2.28 7.30 24.96
CA LEU A 265 3.12 8.43 24.57
C LEU A 265 4.57 8.16 25.00
N SER A 266 5.55 8.33 24.12
CA SER A 266 6.96 8.41 24.52
C SER A 266 7.75 9.38 23.64
N ILE A 267 8.63 10.17 24.25
CA ILE A 267 9.73 10.84 23.56
C ILE A 267 10.99 10.59 24.40
N SER A 268 12.17 10.80 23.82
CA SER A 268 13.52 10.82 24.43
C SER A 268 14.14 12.23 24.36
N SER A 269 14.71 12.79 25.45
CA SER A 269 15.61 13.96 25.40
C SER A 269 16.89 13.73 26.20
N PHE A 270 18.00 14.28 25.67
CA PHE A 270 19.30 14.41 26.32
C PHE A 270 19.41 15.80 26.96
N THR A 271 20.05 15.89 28.13
CA THR A 271 20.82 17.08 28.55
C THR A 271 22.03 16.64 29.37
N GLU A 272 23.17 17.28 29.14
CA GLU A 272 24.45 17.02 29.78
C GLU A 272 24.42 17.18 31.31
N ALA A 273 25.30 16.39 31.94
CA ALA A 273 25.96 16.60 33.23
C ALA A 273 25.06 17.02 34.40
N ASN A 274 24.56 16.02 35.14
CA ASN A 274 24.92 15.82 36.55
C ASN A 274 24.17 14.59 37.12
N GLY A 275 24.91 13.50 37.32
CA GLY A 275 24.87 12.67 38.53
C GLY A 275 23.60 11.98 39.05
N GLU A 276 22.40 12.16 38.49
CA GLU A 276 21.18 11.58 39.09
C GLU A 276 20.29 10.85 38.07
N LYS A 277 19.90 9.61 38.42
CA LYS A 277 19.00 8.77 37.62
C LYS A 277 17.55 9.22 37.83
N VAL A 278 16.90 9.70 36.79
CA VAL A 278 15.48 10.12 36.79
C VAL A 278 14.73 9.40 35.66
N SER A 279 13.54 8.89 35.96
CA SER A 279 12.62 8.21 35.02
C SER A 279 11.49 9.15 34.55
N PHE A 280 11.07 9.05 33.28
CA PHE A 280 10.14 9.98 32.63
C PHE A 280 8.94 9.26 31.96
N SER A 281 7.76 9.88 31.98
CA SER A 281 6.52 9.40 31.31
C SER A 281 5.71 10.56 30.71
N GLU A 282 5.23 10.36 29.46
CA GLU A 282 4.31 11.20 28.64
C GLU A 282 4.91 12.32 27.73
N SER A 283 4.35 12.47 26.52
CA SER A 283 4.88 13.36 25.47
C SER A 283 3.90 13.70 24.32
N GLU A 284 3.62 14.97 24.04
CA GLU A 284 2.77 15.43 22.90
C GLU A 284 3.51 16.36 21.91
N LEU A 285 3.04 16.41 20.65
CA LEU A 285 3.58 17.24 19.56
C LEU A 285 2.46 18.13 18.98
N VAL A 286 2.60 19.45 19.14
CA VAL A 286 1.61 20.45 18.73
C VAL A 286 2.14 21.25 17.54
N TYR A 287 1.41 21.26 16.42
CA TYR A 287 1.70 22.14 15.28
C TYR A 287 0.90 23.45 15.40
N GLY A 288 1.58 24.56 15.64
CA GLY A 288 1.01 25.91 15.58
C GLY A 288 1.06 26.50 14.16
N LYS A 289 0.15 27.44 13.87
CA LYS A 289 -0.06 28.02 12.52
C LYS A 289 0.91 29.17 12.15
N THR A 290 2.02 29.35 12.86
CA THR A 290 2.97 30.45 12.65
C THR A 290 4.31 29.95 12.12
N ASP A 291 5.10 30.82 11.47
CA ASP A 291 6.42 30.58 10.84
C ASP A 291 7.54 30.08 11.81
N LYS A 292 7.18 29.47 12.94
CA LYS A 292 8.10 28.90 13.93
C LYS A 292 8.21 27.38 13.76
N PRO A 293 9.38 26.79 14.05
CA PRO A 293 9.55 25.34 14.02
C PRO A 293 8.60 24.64 15.01
N PRO A 294 8.22 23.37 14.76
CA PRO A 294 7.32 22.62 15.65
C PRO A 294 7.90 22.53 17.06
N VAL A 295 7.05 22.78 18.07
CA VAL A 295 7.43 22.73 19.48
C VAL A 295 7.06 21.35 20.03
N MET A 296 8.04 20.65 20.60
CA MET A 296 7.89 19.35 21.24
C MET A 296 7.86 19.57 22.75
N LEU A 297 6.86 19.02 23.44
CA LEU A 297 6.60 19.32 24.86
C LEU A 297 6.91 18.12 25.76
N TRP A 298 7.44 18.41 26.95
CA TRP A 298 7.84 17.43 27.95
C TRP A 298 7.30 17.79 29.32
N ARG A 299 6.80 16.79 30.06
CA ARG A 299 6.36 16.93 31.46
C ARG A 299 7.48 16.47 32.40
N LEU A 300 7.86 17.31 33.36
CA LEU A 300 8.69 16.94 34.51
C LEU A 300 7.75 16.65 35.69
N GLN A 301 7.71 15.42 36.21
CA GLN A 301 7.22 15.16 37.56
C GLN A 301 8.42 14.96 38.49
N LYS A 302 8.56 15.83 39.49
CA LYS A 302 9.38 15.54 40.67
C LYS A 302 8.65 14.49 41.50
N SER A 303 9.22 13.30 41.68
CA SER A 303 8.83 12.43 42.78
C SER A 303 9.35 13.06 44.06
N ASN A 304 8.47 13.60 44.90
CA ASN A 304 8.84 13.88 46.29
C ASN A 304 9.02 12.53 46.98
N SER A 305 10.25 12.14 47.25
CA SER A 305 10.57 11.16 48.28
C SER A 305 10.59 11.86 49.63
N ALA A 306 9.42 11.89 50.29
CA ALA A 306 9.20 11.89 51.73
C ALA A 306 7.69 11.95 51.98
#